data_AF-A0A958PCJ4-F1
#
_entry.id   AF-A0A958PCJ4-F1
#
_cell.length_a   1.000
_cell.length_b   1.000
_cell.length_c   1.000
_cell.angle_alpha   90.00
_cell.angle_beta   90.00
_cell.angle_gamma   90.00
#
_symmetry.space_group_name_H-M   'P 1'
#
loop_
_entity.id
_entity.type
_entity.pdbx_description
1 polymer ?
#
loop_
_entity_poly.entity_id
_entity_poly.type
_entity_poly.pdbx_seq_one_letter_code
_entity_poly.pdbx_strand_id
1 'polypeptide(L)'
;MKKWGALLFIIVNFSLSTAQAKYFQNLRNDQNIPYHCSIPEVNNFTTNFETATFSIDHALEHGFTDEFPISRQGASLLWKFFKKVGVGQNPSPAIADQINKNPRLSVYKELILKNFETMGFDFQSEGEILEILVLLDLHKSYSPSEYYFTGGIEYFKGNGPTIGELDIVVGKKSDCKVVLIGEAKLGLHRLSKAKQQIQRFVRFVDTLAPSQP
;
A
#
# COMPACT_ATOMS: atom_id res chain seq x y z
N MET A 1 27.86 14.14 69.52
CA MET A 1 27.97 13.36 68.25
C MET A 1 26.70 13.56 67.44
N LYS A 2 26.73 14.40 66.41
CA LYS A 2 25.59 14.67 65.51
C LYS A 2 25.71 13.77 64.26
N LYS A 3 24.81 12.80 64.11
CA LYS A 3 24.71 11.97 62.90
C LYS A 3 23.90 12.73 61.85
N TRP A 4 24.56 13.13 60.76
CA TRP A 4 23.90 13.63 59.56
C TRP A 4 23.47 12.42 58.72
N GLY A 5 22.16 12.19 58.63
CA GLY A 5 21.59 11.20 57.71
C GLY A 5 21.52 11.79 56.32
N ALA A 6 22.28 11.21 55.37
CA ALA A 6 22.20 11.56 53.96
C ALA A 6 20.88 11.05 53.38
N LEU A 7 19.99 11.97 52.99
CA LEU A 7 18.76 11.67 52.26
C LEU A 7 19.12 11.39 50.79
N LEU A 8 18.96 10.13 50.37
CA LEU A 8 19.17 9.72 48.98
C LEU A 8 17.92 10.07 48.16
N PHE A 9 17.98 11.12 47.33
CA PHE A 9 16.91 11.46 46.39
C PHE A 9 17.04 10.58 45.14
N ILE A 10 16.16 9.59 45.00
CA ILE A 10 15.99 8.83 43.75
C ILE A 10 15.15 9.69 42.80
N ILE A 11 15.79 10.31 41.80
CA ILE A 11 15.10 10.99 40.71
C ILE A 11 14.57 9.90 39.76
N VAL A 12 13.31 9.51 39.93
CA VAL A 12 12.60 8.70 38.95
C VAL A 12 12.20 9.61 37.80
N ASN A 13 12.97 9.59 36.71
CA ASN A 13 12.57 10.21 35.46
C ASN A 13 11.41 9.40 34.88
N PHE A 14 10.18 9.77 35.26
CA PHE A 14 8.98 9.38 34.53
C PHE A 14 9.05 10.03 33.16
N SER A 15 9.60 9.29 32.20
CA SER A 15 9.44 9.61 30.79
C SER A 15 7.95 9.43 30.49
N LEU A 16 7.20 10.53 30.56
CA LEU A 16 5.86 10.61 30.01
C LEU A 16 6.01 10.40 28.51
N SER A 17 5.95 9.14 28.06
CA SER A 17 5.74 8.83 26.65
C SER A 17 4.41 9.44 26.27
N THR A 18 4.45 10.65 25.70
CA THR A 18 3.32 11.20 24.99
C THR A 18 2.97 10.19 23.91
N ALA A 19 1.82 9.52 24.05
CA ALA A 19 1.34 8.59 23.05
C ALA A 19 1.30 9.34 21.72
N GLN A 20 2.25 9.05 20.83
CA GLN A 20 2.31 9.68 19.53
C GLN A 20 1.03 9.30 18.80
N ALA A 21 0.30 10.30 18.31
CA ALA A 21 -0.93 10.06 17.58
C ALA A 21 -0.61 9.15 16.39
N LYS A 22 -1.28 8.00 16.31
CA LYS A 22 -1.19 7.10 15.17
C LYS A 22 -2.04 7.67 14.05
N TYR A 23 -1.47 7.79 12.85
CA TYR A 23 -2.16 8.31 11.68
C TYR A 23 -2.27 7.29 10.55
N PHE A 24 -1.40 6.29 10.55
CA PHE A 24 -1.30 5.30 9.49
C PHE A 24 -1.19 3.89 10.06
N GLN A 25 -1.63 2.91 9.28
CA GLN A 25 -1.45 1.50 9.56
C GLN A 25 -1.33 0.72 8.25
N ASN A 26 -0.35 -0.18 8.17
CA ASN A 26 -0.33 -1.18 7.12
C ASN A 26 -1.38 -2.26 7.42
N LEU A 27 -2.24 -2.55 6.43
CA LEU A 27 -3.18 -3.67 6.46
C LEU A 27 -2.50 -5.00 6.13
N ARG A 28 -1.35 -4.94 5.46
CA ARG A 28 -0.58 -6.09 5.00
C ARG A 28 0.76 -6.14 5.71
N ASN A 29 1.26 -7.35 5.93
CA ASN A 29 2.63 -7.58 6.40
C ASN A 29 3.57 -7.74 5.20
N ASP A 30 3.89 -6.64 4.52
CA ASP A 30 4.77 -6.65 3.35
C ASP A 30 6.25 -6.69 3.76
N GLN A 31 6.87 -7.84 3.51
CA GLN A 31 8.27 -8.13 3.83
C GLN A 31 9.26 -7.40 2.91
N ASN A 32 8.79 -6.78 1.82
CA ASN A 32 9.63 -6.02 0.90
C ASN A 32 9.87 -4.58 1.39
N ILE A 33 9.13 -4.12 2.39
CA ILE A 33 9.36 -2.82 3.03
C ILE A 33 10.57 -2.94 3.96
N PRO A 34 11.60 -2.06 3.84
CA PRO A 34 12.69 -2.03 4.80
C PRO A 34 12.17 -1.87 6.23
N TYR A 35 12.81 -2.55 7.20
CA TYR A 35 12.37 -2.53 8.59
C TYR A 35 12.17 -1.12 9.14
N HIS A 36 13.09 -0.20 8.83
CA HIS A 36 13.01 1.21 9.28
C HIS A 36 11.93 2.04 8.56
N CYS A 37 11.30 1.51 7.50
CA CYS A 37 10.15 2.11 6.81
C CYS A 37 8.83 1.34 7.06
N SER A 38 8.84 0.30 7.90
CA SER A 38 7.68 -0.56 8.13
C SER A 38 6.54 0.10 8.93
N ILE A 39 6.81 1.27 9.54
CA ILE A 39 5.83 2.07 10.26
C ILE A 39 5.71 3.40 9.52
N PRO A 40 4.63 3.65 8.78
CA PRO A 40 4.45 4.91 8.07
C PRO A 40 4.22 6.06 9.04
N GLU A 41 4.93 7.16 8.83
CA GLU A 41 4.86 8.38 9.61
C GLU A 41 4.40 9.55 8.75
N VAL A 42 3.83 10.59 9.38
CA VAL A 42 3.39 11.82 8.69
C VAL A 42 4.53 12.43 7.87
N ASN A 43 5.75 12.42 8.43
CA ASN A 43 6.92 12.97 7.76
C ASN A 43 7.35 12.17 6.52
N ASN A 44 6.88 10.93 6.32
CA ASN A 44 7.12 10.19 5.08
C ASN A 44 6.32 10.77 3.90
N PHE A 45 5.13 11.34 4.19
CA PHE A 45 4.22 11.90 3.21
C PHE A 45 4.38 13.42 3.08
N THR A 46 5.50 13.88 2.54
CA THR A 46 5.68 15.31 2.20
C THR A 46 4.77 15.68 1.02
N THR A 47 4.29 16.93 0.94
CA THR A 47 3.35 17.40 -0.10
C THR A 47 3.84 17.34 -1.56
N ASN A 48 5.08 16.93 -1.80
CA ASN A 48 5.71 16.86 -3.13
C ASN A 48 5.73 15.45 -3.75
N PHE A 49 4.86 14.53 -3.33
CA PHE A 49 4.71 13.23 -3.99
C PHE A 49 3.91 13.36 -5.29
N GLU A 50 4.20 12.48 -6.24
CA GLU A 50 3.39 12.25 -7.43
C GLU A 50 2.09 11.55 -7.05
N THR A 51 1.03 11.79 -7.84
CA THR A 51 -0.24 11.09 -7.69
C THR A 51 -0.60 10.41 -8.99
N ALA A 52 -1.05 9.16 -8.91
CA ALA A 52 -1.42 8.38 -10.08
C ALA A 52 -2.73 7.61 -9.87
N THR A 53 -3.49 7.47 -10.95
CA THR A 53 -4.65 6.58 -11.01
C THR A 53 -4.36 5.47 -12.01
N PHE A 54 -4.54 4.22 -11.56
CA PHE A 54 -4.26 3.03 -12.35
C PHE A 54 -5.55 2.28 -12.65
N SER A 55 -5.66 1.72 -13.84
CA SER A 55 -6.76 0.83 -14.19
C SER A 55 -6.32 -0.22 -15.22
N ILE A 56 -7.30 -0.90 -15.80
CA ILE A 56 -7.15 -1.98 -16.77
C ILE A 56 -6.90 -1.43 -18.18
N ASP A 57 -6.77 -2.33 -19.16
CA ASP A 57 -6.62 -2.01 -20.58
C ASP A 57 -7.58 -0.90 -21.06
N HIS A 58 -7.10 0.01 -21.91
CA HIS A 58 -7.77 1.21 -22.42
C HIS A 58 -8.10 2.31 -21.40
N ALA A 59 -7.60 2.24 -20.16
CA ALA A 59 -7.89 3.25 -19.15
C ALA A 59 -7.32 4.64 -19.45
N LEU A 60 -6.23 4.73 -20.20
CA LEU A 60 -5.68 6.03 -20.61
C LEU A 60 -6.70 6.84 -21.42
N GLU A 61 -7.47 6.17 -22.29
CA GLU A 61 -8.55 6.79 -23.09
C GLU A 61 -9.69 7.37 -22.22
N HIS A 62 -9.80 6.88 -20.97
CA HIS A 62 -10.78 7.34 -20.00
C HIS A 62 -10.23 8.37 -19.01
N GLY A 63 -8.96 8.77 -19.14
CA GLY A 63 -8.32 9.81 -18.33
C GLY A 63 -7.71 9.31 -17.01
N PHE A 64 -7.42 8.01 -16.91
CA PHE A 64 -6.49 7.49 -15.90
C PHE A 64 -5.05 7.96 -16.20
N THR A 65 -4.21 7.94 -15.17
CA THR A 65 -2.80 8.33 -15.30
C THR A 65 -2.00 7.24 -16.01
N ASP A 66 -2.31 5.98 -15.70
CA ASP A 66 -1.62 4.82 -16.23
C ASP A 66 -2.57 3.61 -16.33
N GLU A 67 -2.18 2.60 -17.10
CA GLU A 67 -2.96 1.39 -17.33
C GLU A 67 -2.10 0.14 -17.28
N PHE A 68 -2.63 -0.91 -16.67
CA PHE A 68 -2.02 -2.24 -16.72
C PHE A 68 -2.72 -3.06 -17.82
N PRO A 69 -1.99 -3.73 -18.74
CA PRO A 69 -2.57 -4.39 -19.91
C PRO A 69 -3.25 -5.72 -19.57
N ILE A 70 -4.27 -5.67 -18.73
CA ILE A 70 -5.16 -6.76 -18.32
C ILE A 70 -6.60 -6.34 -18.53
N SER A 71 -7.47 -7.24 -18.97
CA SER A 71 -8.91 -6.98 -19.03
C SER A 71 -9.59 -7.26 -17.68
N ARG A 72 -10.80 -6.70 -17.46
CA ARG A 72 -11.63 -7.03 -16.29
C ARG A 72 -11.89 -8.54 -16.16
N GLN A 73 -12.14 -9.23 -17.27
CA GLN A 73 -12.34 -10.69 -17.27
C GLN A 73 -11.06 -11.43 -16.86
N GLY A 74 -9.90 -10.98 -17.34
CA GLY A 74 -8.60 -11.53 -16.95
C GLY A 74 -8.34 -11.39 -15.45
N ALA A 75 -8.58 -10.20 -14.90
CA ALA A 75 -8.47 -9.94 -13.47
C ALA A 75 -9.41 -10.85 -12.65
N SER A 76 -10.67 -11.01 -13.10
CA SER A 76 -11.64 -11.90 -12.45
C SER A 76 -11.20 -13.37 -12.45
N LEU A 77 -10.62 -13.86 -13.55
CA LEU A 77 -10.08 -15.22 -13.64
C LEU A 77 -8.92 -15.43 -12.67
N LEU A 78 -7.96 -14.50 -12.64
CA LEU A 78 -6.83 -14.54 -11.70
C LEU A 78 -7.32 -14.47 -10.25
N TRP A 79 -8.27 -13.59 -9.93
CA TRP A 79 -8.83 -13.52 -8.58
C TRP A 79 -9.49 -14.83 -8.14
N LYS A 80 -10.29 -15.47 -9.00
CA LYS A 80 -10.91 -16.78 -8.70
C LYS A 80 -9.85 -17.86 -8.44
N PHE A 81 -8.73 -17.81 -9.14
CA PHE A 81 -7.59 -18.69 -8.92
C PHE A 81 -6.93 -18.41 -7.56
N PHE A 82 -6.53 -17.16 -7.32
CA PHE A 82 -5.77 -16.77 -6.14
C PHE A 82 -6.56 -16.77 -4.84
N LYS A 83 -7.88 -16.53 -4.90
CA LYS A 83 -8.78 -16.69 -3.73
C LYS A 83 -8.75 -18.11 -3.15
N LYS A 84 -8.41 -19.13 -3.94
CA LYS A 84 -8.20 -20.50 -3.46
C LYS A 84 -6.77 -20.71 -2.97
N VAL A 85 -5.79 -20.26 -3.75
CA VAL A 85 -4.37 -20.37 -3.39
C VAL A 85 -4.07 -19.69 -2.05
N GLY A 86 -4.57 -18.49 -1.81
CA GLY A 86 -4.32 -17.71 -0.58
C GLY A 86 -4.83 -18.37 0.70
N VAL A 87 -5.73 -19.35 0.60
CA VAL A 87 -6.21 -20.16 1.74
C VAL A 87 -5.68 -21.59 1.71
N GLY A 88 -4.59 -21.84 0.97
CA GLY A 88 -3.96 -23.16 0.84
C GLY A 88 -4.81 -24.20 0.09
N GLN A 89 -5.80 -23.76 -0.69
CA GLN A 89 -6.64 -24.64 -1.50
C GLN A 89 -6.18 -24.69 -2.95
N ASN A 90 -6.36 -25.86 -3.58
CA ASN A 90 -6.13 -25.99 -5.00
C ASN A 90 -7.22 -25.24 -5.80
N PRO A 91 -6.84 -24.43 -6.79
CA PRO A 91 -7.79 -23.78 -7.69
C PRO A 91 -8.49 -24.81 -8.59
N SER A 92 -9.66 -24.45 -9.12
CA SER A 92 -10.39 -25.32 -10.07
C SER A 92 -9.53 -25.59 -11.32
N PRO A 93 -9.38 -26.86 -11.77
CA PRO A 93 -8.65 -27.19 -12.99
C PRO A 93 -9.16 -26.41 -14.21
N ALA A 94 -10.47 -26.21 -14.33
CA ALA A 94 -11.06 -25.45 -15.43
C ALA A 94 -10.66 -23.96 -15.43
N ILE A 95 -10.42 -23.36 -14.25
CA ILE A 95 -9.91 -21.98 -14.15
C ILE A 95 -8.42 -21.94 -14.48
N ALA A 96 -7.64 -22.90 -13.95
CA ALA A 96 -6.21 -23.00 -14.28
C ALA A 96 -5.98 -23.20 -15.79
N ASP A 97 -6.78 -24.05 -16.44
CA ASP A 97 -6.74 -24.27 -17.89
C ASP A 97 -7.08 -23.01 -18.68
N GLN A 98 -8.10 -22.23 -18.26
CA GLN A 98 -8.44 -20.97 -18.91
C GLN A 98 -7.30 -19.94 -18.80
N ILE A 99 -6.65 -19.85 -17.64
CA ILE A 99 -5.49 -18.96 -17.45
C ILE A 99 -4.32 -19.43 -18.32
N ASN A 100 -4.00 -20.72 -18.31
CA ASN A 100 -2.85 -21.27 -19.05
C ASN A 100 -3.03 -21.18 -20.58
N LYS A 101 -4.27 -21.18 -21.09
CA LYS A 101 -4.58 -20.95 -22.52
C LYS A 101 -4.34 -19.52 -22.97
N ASN A 102 -4.24 -18.56 -22.06
CA ASN A 102 -3.91 -17.17 -22.35
C ASN A 102 -2.47 -16.89 -21.89
N PRO A 103 -1.49 -16.77 -22.82
CA PRO A 103 -0.08 -16.61 -22.45
C PRO A 103 0.17 -15.42 -21.51
N ARG A 104 -0.56 -14.31 -21.69
CA ARG A 104 -0.42 -13.12 -20.86
C ARG A 104 -0.91 -13.35 -19.43
N LEU A 105 -2.09 -13.97 -19.26
CA LEU A 105 -2.58 -14.30 -17.92
C LEU A 105 -1.72 -15.35 -17.23
N SER A 106 -1.13 -16.29 -17.98
CA SER A 106 -0.16 -17.24 -17.44
C SER A 106 1.06 -16.52 -16.85
N VAL A 107 1.63 -15.55 -17.57
CA VAL A 107 2.73 -14.71 -17.06
C VAL A 107 2.32 -13.95 -15.80
N TYR A 108 1.15 -13.31 -15.79
CA TYR A 108 0.67 -12.59 -14.61
C TYR A 108 0.45 -13.51 -13.41
N LYS A 109 -0.09 -14.71 -13.62
CA LYS A 109 -0.22 -15.73 -12.58
C LYS A 109 1.14 -16.11 -11.99
N GLU A 110 2.17 -16.36 -12.81
CA GLU A 110 3.50 -16.68 -12.30
C GLU A 110 4.15 -15.50 -11.54
N LEU A 111 3.92 -14.26 -11.98
CA LEU A 111 4.37 -13.06 -11.26
C LEU A 111 3.71 -12.95 -9.88
N ILE A 112 2.38 -13.11 -9.82
CA ILE A 112 1.64 -13.02 -8.56
C ILE A 112 2.08 -14.15 -7.61
N LEU A 113 2.17 -15.40 -8.08
CA LEU A 113 2.60 -16.55 -7.28
C LEU A 113 3.94 -16.32 -6.57
N LYS A 114 4.88 -15.62 -7.22
CA LYS A 114 6.21 -15.35 -6.67
C LYS A 114 6.24 -14.26 -5.59
N ASN A 115 5.23 -13.41 -5.52
CA ASN A 115 5.29 -12.18 -4.73
C ASN A 115 4.16 -12.03 -3.70
N PHE A 116 3.01 -12.68 -3.89
CA PHE A 116 1.84 -12.37 -3.07
C PHE A 116 2.05 -12.66 -1.58
N GLU A 117 2.75 -13.75 -1.23
CA GLU A 117 3.02 -14.11 0.16
C GLU A 117 3.96 -13.11 0.84
N THR A 118 5.04 -12.69 0.15
CA THR A 118 5.99 -11.72 0.71
C THR A 118 5.38 -10.33 0.80
N MET A 119 4.47 -9.97 -0.11
CA MET A 119 3.73 -8.71 -0.08
C MET A 119 2.49 -8.74 0.84
N GLY A 120 2.16 -9.89 1.43
CA GLY A 120 1.05 -10.05 2.36
C GLY A 120 -0.35 -9.90 1.74
N PHE A 121 -0.52 -10.25 0.46
CA PHE A 121 -1.84 -10.31 -0.19
C PHE A 121 -2.58 -11.61 0.16
N ASP A 122 -3.88 -11.52 0.43
CA ASP A 122 -4.76 -12.67 0.70
C ASP A 122 -5.95 -12.77 -0.27
N PHE A 123 -6.08 -11.82 -1.20
CA PHE A 123 -7.05 -11.82 -2.31
C PHE A 123 -8.51 -11.82 -1.87
N GLN A 124 -8.85 -11.08 -0.81
CA GLN A 124 -10.24 -10.87 -0.37
C GLN A 124 -11.08 -10.18 -1.45
N SER A 125 -10.46 -9.36 -2.30
CA SER A 125 -11.15 -8.64 -3.36
C SER A 125 -10.51 -8.84 -4.73
N GLU A 126 -11.32 -8.69 -5.79
CA GLU A 126 -10.80 -8.75 -7.16
C GLU A 126 -9.81 -7.60 -7.45
N GLY A 127 -10.00 -6.45 -6.80
CA GLY A 127 -9.16 -5.25 -6.94
C GLY A 127 -7.68 -5.52 -6.66
N GLU A 128 -7.40 -6.41 -5.72
CA GLU A 128 -6.05 -6.75 -5.29
C GLU A 128 -5.21 -7.41 -6.39
N ILE A 129 -5.86 -8.03 -7.39
CA ILE A 129 -5.14 -8.51 -8.59
C ILE A 129 -4.53 -7.35 -9.35
N LEU A 130 -5.25 -6.24 -9.52
CA LEU A 130 -4.71 -5.07 -10.19
C LEU A 130 -3.66 -4.40 -9.33
N GLU A 131 -3.88 -4.28 -8.02
CA GLU A 131 -2.93 -3.66 -7.10
C GLU A 131 -1.55 -4.33 -7.15
N ILE A 132 -1.49 -5.65 -6.96
CA ILE A 132 -0.21 -6.36 -6.99
C ILE A 132 0.47 -6.24 -8.36
N LEU A 133 -0.29 -6.31 -9.46
CA LEU A 133 0.27 -6.21 -10.81
C LEU A 133 0.82 -4.82 -11.08
N VAL A 134 0.13 -3.76 -10.66
CA VAL A 134 0.61 -2.37 -10.75
C VAL A 134 1.87 -2.17 -9.91
N LEU A 135 1.90 -2.65 -8.67
CA LEU A 135 3.08 -2.55 -7.81
C LEU A 135 4.32 -3.20 -8.44
N LEU A 136 4.14 -4.38 -9.05
CA LEU A 136 5.21 -5.06 -9.79
C LEU A 136 5.58 -4.33 -11.10
N ASP A 137 4.63 -3.69 -11.78
CA ASP A 137 4.90 -2.95 -13.01
C ASP A 137 5.73 -1.69 -12.76
N LEU A 138 5.52 -1.04 -11.61
CA LEU A 138 6.24 0.16 -11.20
C LEU A 138 7.76 -0.07 -11.08
N HIS A 139 8.24 -1.32 -11.03
CA HIS A 139 9.66 -1.65 -11.12
C HIS A 139 10.31 -1.21 -12.44
N LYS A 140 9.51 -0.96 -13.49
CA LYS A 140 10.00 -0.39 -14.76
C LYS A 140 10.36 1.08 -14.65
N SER A 141 9.69 1.82 -13.76
CA SER A 141 9.84 3.27 -13.59
C SER A 141 10.69 3.63 -12.37
N TYR A 142 10.73 2.77 -11.36
CA TYR A 142 11.49 2.96 -10.13
C TYR A 142 12.37 1.75 -9.85
N SER A 143 13.65 1.97 -9.56
CA SER A 143 14.59 0.88 -9.27
C SER A 143 14.28 0.18 -7.94
N PRO A 144 14.06 -1.15 -7.90
CA PRO A 144 13.82 -1.87 -6.65
C PRO A 144 15.00 -1.85 -5.66
N SER A 145 16.21 -1.45 -6.09
CA SER A 145 17.33 -1.25 -5.18
C SER A 145 17.21 0.05 -4.37
N GLU A 146 16.51 1.04 -4.90
CA GLU A 146 16.40 2.40 -4.32
C GLU A 146 15.02 2.63 -3.69
N TYR A 147 13.99 1.96 -4.19
CA TYR A 147 12.59 2.16 -3.82
C TYR A 147 11.97 0.88 -3.25
N TYR A 148 10.98 1.05 -2.36
CA TYR A 148 10.04 0.01 -1.95
C TYR A 148 8.64 0.33 -2.47
N PHE A 149 7.85 -0.71 -2.66
CA PHE A 149 6.51 -0.66 -3.23
C PHE A 149 5.58 -1.37 -2.26
N THR A 150 4.48 -0.74 -1.88
CA THR A 150 3.48 -1.34 -0.98
C THR A 150 2.10 -0.79 -1.30
N GLY A 151 1.07 -1.44 -0.76
CA GLY A 151 -0.31 -0.98 -0.78
C GLY A 151 -0.99 -1.22 0.57
N GLY A 152 -2.29 -0.96 0.65
CA GLY A 152 -3.08 -1.24 1.86
C GLY A 152 -2.65 -0.40 3.07
N ILE A 153 -2.34 0.88 2.86
CA ILE A 153 -2.04 1.81 3.96
C ILE A 153 -3.33 2.53 4.35
N GLU A 154 -3.90 2.15 5.49
CA GLU A 154 -5.00 2.88 6.09
C GLU A 154 -4.52 4.18 6.73
N TYR A 155 -5.38 5.20 6.71
CA TYR A 155 -5.15 6.46 7.40
C TYR A 155 -6.38 6.91 8.20
N PHE A 156 -6.11 7.48 9.38
CA PHE A 156 -7.11 7.90 10.36
C PHE A 156 -6.57 9.03 11.25
N LYS A 157 -7.45 9.69 12.02
CA LYS A 157 -7.06 10.78 12.93
C LYS A 157 -7.04 10.29 14.37
N GLY A 158 -5.84 10.05 14.92
CA GLY A 158 -5.67 9.59 16.31
C GLY A 158 -6.28 8.20 16.51
N ASN A 159 -7.23 8.07 17.44
CA ASN A 159 -7.97 6.80 17.65
C ASN A 159 -9.35 6.79 16.97
N GLY A 160 -9.55 7.67 15.97
CA GLY A 160 -10.80 7.76 15.21
C GLY A 160 -10.99 6.62 14.20
N PRO A 161 -12.15 6.59 13.51
CA PRO A 161 -12.39 5.62 12.45
C PRO A 161 -11.46 5.83 11.25
N THR A 162 -11.27 4.77 10.45
CA THR A 162 -10.58 4.82 9.15
C THR A 162 -11.21 5.87 8.25
N ILE A 163 -10.38 6.79 7.74
CA ILE A 163 -10.79 7.83 6.78
C ILE A 163 -10.68 7.28 5.35
N GLY A 164 -9.66 6.47 5.09
CA GLY A 164 -9.48 5.75 3.84
C GLY A 164 -8.26 4.86 3.86
N GLU A 165 -7.95 4.32 2.69
CA GLU A 165 -6.84 3.43 2.40
C GLU A 165 -6.16 3.93 1.11
N LEU A 166 -4.85 3.71 0.99
CA LEU A 166 -4.08 3.88 -0.23
C LEU A 166 -3.78 2.53 -0.86
N ASP A 167 -4.14 2.38 -2.14
CA ASP A 167 -3.91 1.15 -2.90
C ASP A 167 -2.43 1.00 -3.29
N ILE A 168 -1.76 2.11 -3.64
CA ILE A 168 -0.38 2.13 -4.18
C ILE A 168 0.45 3.19 -3.44
N VAL A 169 1.64 2.80 -2.97
CA VAL A 169 2.66 3.68 -2.40
C VAL A 169 4.04 3.26 -2.87
N VAL A 170 4.82 4.23 -3.37
CA VAL A 170 6.24 4.08 -3.68
C VAL A 170 7.04 4.99 -2.77
N GLY A 171 7.98 4.44 -2.02
CA GLY A 171 8.84 5.20 -1.12
C GLY A 171 10.32 4.88 -1.33
N LYS A 172 11.18 5.85 -1.01
CA LYS A 172 12.63 5.67 -1.03
C LYS A 172 13.07 4.80 0.15
N LYS A 173 13.93 3.81 -0.10
CA LYS A 173 14.46 2.95 0.96
C LYS A 173 15.39 3.68 1.92
N SER A 174 16.08 4.73 1.48
CA SER A 174 17.09 5.43 2.29
C SER A 174 16.50 6.23 3.45
N ASP A 175 15.36 6.89 3.23
CA ASP A 175 14.78 7.88 4.15
C ASP A 175 13.26 7.74 4.31
N CYS A 176 12.69 6.67 3.74
CA CYS A 176 11.26 6.36 3.75
C CYS A 176 10.37 7.47 3.16
N LYS A 177 10.92 8.41 2.38
CA LYS A 177 10.12 9.46 1.74
C LYS A 177 9.28 8.86 0.63
N VAL A 178 7.97 9.08 0.73
CA VAL A 178 7.00 8.67 -0.29
C VAL A 178 7.13 9.60 -1.49
N VAL A 179 7.32 9.02 -2.66
CA VAL A 179 7.48 9.74 -3.93
C VAL A 179 6.27 9.59 -4.84
N LEU A 180 5.48 8.53 -4.68
CA LEU A 180 4.24 8.31 -5.40
C LEU A 180 3.19 7.71 -4.48
N ILE A 181 1.97 8.23 -4.58
CA ILE A 181 0.77 7.55 -4.11
C ILE A 181 -0.17 7.28 -5.29
N GLY A 182 -0.99 6.25 -5.19
CA GLY A 182 -1.96 5.98 -6.23
C GLY A 182 -3.14 5.15 -5.80
N GLU A 183 -4.13 5.12 -6.69
CA GLU A 183 -5.39 4.39 -6.54
C GLU A 183 -5.59 3.50 -7.76
N ALA A 184 -5.83 2.21 -7.52
CA ALA A 184 -6.07 1.22 -8.55
C ALA A 184 -7.56 0.89 -8.61
N LYS A 185 -8.17 0.96 -9.80
CA LYS A 185 -9.59 0.61 -9.97
C LYS A 185 -9.79 -0.26 -11.20
N LEU A 186 -10.43 -1.41 -11.05
CA LEU A 186 -10.71 -2.32 -12.17
C LEU A 186 -11.83 -1.85 -13.13
N GLY A 187 -12.59 -0.81 -12.79
CA GLY A 187 -13.68 -0.31 -13.62
C GLY A 187 -13.37 1.09 -14.14
N LEU A 188 -13.45 1.30 -15.46
CA LEU A 188 -13.15 2.58 -16.11
C LEU A 188 -14.05 3.73 -15.60
N HIS A 189 -15.32 3.44 -15.30
CA HIS A 189 -16.26 4.40 -14.72
C HIS A 189 -15.90 4.87 -13.29
N ARG A 190 -14.87 4.28 -12.66
CA ARG A 190 -14.46 4.56 -11.27
C ARG A 190 -13.37 5.62 -11.16
N LEU A 191 -12.96 6.24 -12.26
CA LEU A 191 -11.94 7.30 -12.25
C LEU A 191 -12.26 8.41 -11.25
N SER A 192 -13.52 8.88 -11.23
CA SER A 192 -13.96 9.93 -10.31
C SER A 192 -13.75 9.54 -8.86
N LYS A 193 -14.02 8.27 -8.51
CA LYS A 193 -13.78 7.74 -7.17
C LYS A 193 -12.30 7.68 -6.85
N ALA A 194 -11.45 7.20 -7.76
CA ALA A 194 -10.00 7.18 -7.56
C ALA A 194 -9.45 8.59 -7.27
N LYS A 195 -9.83 9.58 -8.08
CA LYS A 195 -9.45 10.99 -7.87
C LYS A 195 -9.95 11.54 -6.53
N GLN A 196 -11.18 11.21 -6.12
CA GLN A 196 -11.71 11.61 -4.81
C GLN A 196 -10.93 11.00 -3.65
N GLN A 197 -10.48 9.74 -3.76
CA GLN A 197 -9.68 9.09 -2.71
C GLN A 197 -8.30 9.75 -2.57
N ILE A 198 -7.61 10.02 -3.69
CA ILE A 198 -6.34 10.77 -3.70
C ILE A 198 -6.52 12.16 -3.09
N GLN A 199 -7.53 12.92 -3.55
CA GLN A 199 -7.79 14.26 -3.00
C GLN A 199 -8.09 14.24 -1.51
N ARG A 200 -8.81 13.23 -1.02
CA ARG A 200 -9.07 13.07 0.41
C ARG A 200 -7.78 12.80 1.18
N PHE A 201 -6.90 11.95 0.66
CA PHE A 201 -5.61 11.68 1.27
C PHE A 201 -4.71 12.92 1.31
N VAL A 202 -4.60 13.65 0.19
CA VAL A 202 -3.81 14.89 0.12
C VAL A 202 -4.29 15.89 1.17
N ARG A 203 -5.60 16.17 1.23
CA ARG A 203 -6.17 17.06 2.25
C ARG A 203 -5.89 16.56 3.67
N PHE A 204 -5.97 15.25 3.89
CA PHE A 204 -5.67 14.67 5.20
C PHE A 204 -4.22 14.98 5.60
N VAL A 205 -3.25 14.72 4.73
CA VAL A 205 -1.84 15.04 4.98
C VAL A 205 -1.63 16.54 5.20
N ASP A 206 -2.28 17.40 4.41
CA ASP A 206 -2.20 18.85 4.56
C ASP A 206 -2.68 19.32 5.94
N THR A 207 -3.68 18.65 6.54
CA THR A 207 -4.12 18.97 7.91
C THR A 207 -3.17 18.50 9.00
N LEU A 208 -2.24 17.61 8.68
CA LEU A 208 -1.26 17.08 9.62
C LEU A 208 0.09 17.77 9.53
N ALA A 209 0.42 18.33 8.36
CA ALA A 209 1.60 19.17 8.21
C ALA A 209 1.46 20.34 9.21
N PRO A 210 2.36 20.48 10.20
CA PRO A 210 2.35 21.66 11.05
C PRO A 210 2.43 22.86 10.11
N SER A 211 1.53 23.81 10.28
CA SER A 211 1.63 25.12 9.62
C SER A 211 3.06 25.60 9.82
N GLN A 212 3.88 25.50 8.79
CA GLN A 212 5.25 25.99 8.82
C GLN A 212 5.12 27.49 9.16
N PRO A 213 5.60 27.95 10.32
CA PRO A 213 5.54 29.36 10.66
C PRO A 213 6.35 30.20 9.68
#